data_AF-A0AAW6XUQ9-F1
#
_entry.id   AF-A0AAW6XUQ9-F1
#
_cell.length_a   1.000
_cell.length_b   1.000
_cell.length_c   1.000
_cell.angle_alpha   90.00
_cell.angle_beta   90.00
_cell.angle_gamma   90.00
#
_symmetry.space_group_name_H-M   'P 1'
#
loop_
_entity.id
_entity.type
_entity.pdbx_description
1 polymer ?
#
loop_
_entity_poly.entity_id
_entity_poly.type
_entity_poly.pdbx_seq_one_letter_code
_entity_poly.pdbx_strand_id
1 'polypeptide(L)'
;SQTREYADLARLETVEIGDTVTVRHTDLGIALTARVVAYEYNPLTLQYISVELGTVARKFTSVTWQVKTAISTAVAASDAA
;
A
#
# COMPACT_ATOMS: atom_id res chain seq x y z
N SER A 1 -29.03 -13.04 -13.53
CA SER A 1 -28.67 -12.30 -14.76
C SER A 1 -27.97 -11.03 -14.33
N GLN A 2 -26.70 -10.84 -14.69
CA GLN A 2 -25.98 -9.59 -14.42
C GLN A 2 -25.73 -8.93 -15.77
N THR A 3 -26.30 -7.75 -15.95
CA THR A 3 -26.24 -6.96 -17.18
C THR A 3 -24.80 -6.54 -17.46
N ARG A 4 -24.40 -6.62 -18.74
CA ARG A 4 -23.05 -6.34 -19.29
C ARG A 4 -22.48 -4.97 -18.90
N GLU A 5 -23.37 -4.06 -18.54
CA GLU A 5 -23.15 -2.64 -18.29
C GLU A 5 -22.40 -2.36 -16.97
N TYR A 6 -22.23 -3.37 -16.11
CA TYR A 6 -21.57 -3.25 -14.81
C TYR A 6 -20.24 -4.00 -14.72
N ALA A 7 -19.72 -4.52 -15.85
CA ALA A 7 -18.47 -5.29 -15.88
C ALA A 7 -17.23 -4.47 -15.47
N ASP A 8 -17.30 -3.15 -15.67
CA ASP A 8 -16.19 -2.22 -15.43
C ASP A 8 -16.27 -1.57 -14.04
N LEU A 9 -17.37 -1.77 -13.33
CA LEU A 9 -17.48 -1.37 -11.94
C LEU A 9 -16.78 -2.43 -11.11
N ALA A 10 -15.53 -2.13 -10.74
CA ALA A 10 -14.84 -2.86 -9.69
C ALA A 10 -15.81 -2.99 -8.52
N ARG A 11 -16.07 -4.22 -8.06
CA ARG A 11 -16.73 -4.47 -6.78
C ARG A 11 -15.97 -3.61 -5.77
N LEU A 12 -16.59 -2.54 -5.28
CA LEU A 12 -16.02 -1.73 -4.22
C LEU A 12 -15.97 -2.66 -3.01
N GLU A 13 -14.80 -3.26 -2.78
CA GLU A 13 -14.52 -3.89 -1.51
C GLU A 13 -14.75 -2.82 -0.43
N THR A 14 -15.68 -3.10 0.47
CA THR A 14 -15.92 -2.23 1.62
C THR A 14 -14.69 -2.29 2.49
N VAL A 15 -14.09 -1.12 2.75
CA VAL A 15 -12.95 -0.97 3.64
C VAL A 15 -13.38 -0.33 4.93
N GLU A 16 -12.88 -0.84 6.04
CA GLU A 16 -13.13 -0.31 7.38
C GLU A 16 -11.90 0.44 7.90
N ILE A 17 -12.09 1.24 8.95
CA ILE A 17 -10.97 1.90 9.63
C ILE A 17 -9.97 0.86 10.12
N GLY A 18 -8.72 1.05 9.74
CA GLY A 18 -7.61 0.22 10.16
C GLY A 18 -7.25 -0.92 9.21
N ASP A 19 -8.07 -1.18 8.18
CA ASP A 19 -7.74 -2.13 7.12
C ASP A 19 -6.44 -1.75 6.41
N THR A 20 -5.69 -2.77 5.99
CA THR A 20 -4.47 -2.59 5.19
C THR A 20 -4.78 -2.85 3.72
N VAL A 21 -4.55 -1.85 2.88
CA VAL A 21 -4.78 -1.90 1.44
C VAL A 21 -3.46 -1.80 0.68
N THR A 22 -3.43 -2.38 -0.52
CA THR A 22 -2.29 -2.27 -1.44
C THR A 22 -2.66 -1.39 -2.62
N VAL A 23 -2.03 -0.22 -2.73
CA VAL A 23 -2.18 0.71 -3.85
C VAL A 23 -1.16 0.33 -4.92
N ARG A 24 -1.63 0.06 -6.14
CA ARG A 24 -0.77 -0.27 -7.29
C ARG A 24 -0.73 0.90 -8.27
N HIS A 25 0.45 1.48 -8.44
CA HIS A 25 0.74 2.44 -9.51
C HIS A 25 1.26 1.67 -10.72
N THR A 26 0.38 1.42 -11.69
CA THR A 26 0.69 0.61 -12.89
C THR A 26 1.65 1.30 -13.84
N ASP A 27 1.61 2.63 -13.88
CA ASP A 27 2.52 3.52 -14.62
C ASP A 27 3.96 3.45 -14.10
N LEU A 28 4.13 3.37 -12.79
CA LEU A 28 5.44 3.29 -12.13
C LEU A 28 5.90 1.84 -11.86
N GLY A 29 5.00 0.86 -12.02
CA GLY A 29 5.26 -0.55 -11.70
C GLY A 29 5.45 -0.82 -10.20
N ILE A 30 4.98 0.08 -9.32
CA ILE A 30 5.21 0.02 -7.87
C ILE A 30 3.90 -0.29 -7.14
N ALA A 31 4.01 -1.08 -6.07
CA ALA A 31 2.92 -1.34 -5.13
C ALA A 31 3.29 -0.84 -3.73
N LEU A 32 2.36 -0.14 -3.08
CA LEU A 32 2.52 0.45 -1.76
C LEU A 32 1.44 -0.08 -0.82
N THR A 33 1.81 -0.45 0.40
CA THR A 33 0.87 -0.85 1.45
C THR A 33 0.54 0.33 2.36
N ALA A 34 -0.74 0.61 2.58
CA ALA A 34 -1.22 1.69 3.43
C ALA A 34 -2.38 1.21 4.31
N ARG A 35 -2.69 1.95 5.39
CA ARG A 35 -3.86 1.68 6.25
C ARG A 35 -4.93 2.73 6.08
N VAL A 36 -6.19 2.34 6.11
CA VAL A 36 -7.31 3.29 6.14
C VAL A 36 -7.34 3.99 7.50
N VAL A 37 -7.20 5.31 7.52
CA VAL A 37 -7.18 6.12 8.76
C VAL A 37 -8.42 6.97 8.93
N ALA A 38 -9.09 7.32 7.83
CA ALA A 38 -10.38 8.01 7.82
C ALA A 38 -11.14 7.68 6.52
N TYR A 39 -12.45 7.83 6.54
CA TYR A 39 -13.27 7.84 5.34
C TYR A 39 -14.51 8.71 5.55
N GLU A 40 -15.05 9.20 4.44
CA GLU A 40 -16.36 9.80 4.37
C GLU A 40 -17.29 8.90 3.54
N TYR A 41 -18.45 8.55 4.10
CA TYR A 41 -19.37 7.58 3.51
C TYR A 41 -20.78 8.14 3.43
N ASN A 42 -21.41 8.01 2.26
CA ASN A 42 -22.81 8.35 2.05
C ASN A 42 -23.68 7.08 2.19
N PRO A 43 -24.44 6.92 3.28
CA PRO A 43 -25.26 5.74 3.49
C PRO A 43 -26.50 5.69 2.61
N LEU A 44 -26.92 6.80 2.01
CA LEU A 44 -28.09 6.84 1.11
C LEU A 44 -27.74 6.27 -0.27
N THR A 45 -26.55 6.56 -0.76
CA THR A 45 -26.06 6.07 -2.07
C THR A 45 -25.17 4.84 -1.94
N LEU A 46 -24.83 4.45 -0.71
CA LEU A 46 -23.93 3.34 -0.37
C LEU A 46 -22.54 3.48 -0.97
N GLN A 47 -22.00 4.70 -1.00
CA GLN A 47 -20.74 5.03 -1.66
C GLN A 47 -19.79 5.78 -0.73
N TYR A 48 -18.49 5.50 -0.86
CA TYR A 48 -17.44 6.31 -0.27
C TYR A 48 -17.31 7.61 -1.05
N ILE A 49 -17.32 8.73 -0.33
CA ILE A 49 -17.04 10.07 -0.87
C ILE A 49 -15.52 10.29 -0.89
N SER A 50 -14.85 9.89 0.19
CA SER A 50 -13.40 9.99 0.32
C SER A 50 -12.85 8.89 1.23
N VAL A 51 -11.60 8.47 0.99
CA VAL A 51 -10.85 7.53 1.84
C VAL A 51 -9.45 8.08 2.04
N GLU A 52 -9.05 8.24 3.29
CA GLU A 52 -7.71 8.67 3.66
C GLU A 52 -6.85 7.46 4.02
N LEU A 53 -5.72 7.32 3.33
CA LEU A 53 -4.76 6.25 3.52
C LEU A 53 -3.52 6.77 4.27
N GLY A 54 -3.33 6.30 5.50
CA GLY A 54 -2.15 6.55 6.29
C GLY A 54 -1.03 5.56 5.99
N THR A 55 0.22 6.02 6.12
CA THR A 55 1.37 5.15 5.96
C THR A 55 1.52 4.23 7.17
N VAL A 56 1.60 2.92 6.94
CA VAL A 56 2.26 2.00 7.88
C VAL A 56 3.75 2.18 7.61
N ALA A 57 4.36 3.21 8.21
CA ALA A 57 5.78 3.46 8.00
C ALA A 57 6.55 2.18 8.31
N ARG A 58 7.22 1.60 7.30
CA ARG A 58 8.19 0.53 7.50
C ARG A 58 9.16 1.09 8.55
N LYS A 59 9.31 0.42 9.70
CA LYS A 59 10.14 0.95 10.79
C LYS A 59 11.44 1.48 10.19
N PHE A 60 11.79 2.74 10.43
CA PHE A 60 13.01 3.37 9.92
C PHE A 60 14.25 2.51 10.16
N THR A 61 14.23 1.71 11.24
CA THR A 61 15.22 0.70 11.57
C THR A 61 15.46 -0.35 10.48
N SER A 62 14.44 -0.75 9.71
CA SER A 62 14.59 -1.78 8.66
C SER A 62 15.46 -1.28 7.50
N VAL A 63 15.35 0.00 7.14
CA VAL A 63 16.13 0.59 6.05
C VAL A 63 17.58 0.77 6.49
N THR A 64 17.81 1.24 7.72
CA THR A 64 19.18 1.38 8.25
C THR A 64 19.88 0.02 8.42
N TRP A 65 19.16 -1.04 8.79
CA TRP A 65 19.71 -2.39 8.85
C TRP A 65 20.15 -2.91 7.47
N GLN A 66 19.31 -2.77 6.44
CA GLN A 66 19.65 -3.22 5.08
C GLN A 66 20.89 -2.51 4.54
N VAL A 67 20.97 -1.20 4.74
CA VAL A 67 22.14 -0.39 4.34
C VAL A 67 23.39 -0.82 5.11
N LYS A 68 23.28 -1.03 6.42
CA LYS A 68 24.41 -1.48 7.25
C LYS A 68 24.93 -2.86 6.82
N THR A 69 24.02 -3.79 6.53
CA THR A 69 24.38 -5.13 6.05
C THR A 69 25.09 -5.05 4.70
N ALA A 70 24.54 -4.30 3.74
CA ALA A 70 25.15 -4.13 2.42
C ALA A 70 26.56 -3.52 2.49
N ILE A 71 26.75 -2.49 3.33
CA ILE A 71 28.07 -1.89 3.58
C ILE A 71 29.03 -2.90 4.20
N SER A 72 28.58 -3.63 5.23
CA SER A 72 29.44 -4.63 5.89
C SER A 72 29.87 -5.76 4.96
N THR A 73 28.99 -6.20 4.06
CA THR A 73 29.33 -7.22 3.05
C THR A 73 30.31 -6.68 2.01
N ALA A 74 30.17 -5.41 1.61
CA ALA A 74 31.09 -4.77 0.67
C ALA A 74 32.49 -4.58 1.29
N VAL A 75 32.56 -4.16 2.56
CA VAL A 75 33.83 -4.03 3.30
C VAL A 75 34.48 -5.40 3.52
N ALA A 76 33.73 -6.41 3.92
CA ALA A 76 34.27 -7.77 4.07
C ALA A 76 34.78 -8.34 2.73
N ALA A 77 34.13 -8.01 1.61
CA ALA A 77 34.57 -8.42 0.28
C ALA A 77 35.82 -7.65 -0.18
N SER A 78 36.02 -6.40 0.24
CA SER A 78 37.25 -5.64 -0.04
C SER A 78 38.43 -6.08 0.83
N ASP A 79 38.18 -6.52 2.06
CA ASP A 79 39.23 -6.94 2.99
C ASP A 79 39.75 -8.37 2.71
N ALA A 80 39.01 -9.15 1.92
CA ALA A 80 39.36 -10.52 1.53
C ALA A 80 40.07 -10.62 0.16
N ALA A 81 40.31 -9.49 -0.52
CA ALA A 81 40.98 -9.38 -1.82
C ALA A 81 42.43 -8.88 -1.67
#